data_AF-A0A937JDC1-F1
#
_entry.id   AF-A0A937JDC1-F1
#
_cell.length_a   1.000
_cell.length_b   1.000
_cell.length_c   1.000
_cell.angle_alpha   90.00
_cell.angle_beta   90.00
_cell.angle_gamma   90.00
#
_symmetry.space_group_name_H-M   'P 1'
#
loop_
_entity.id
_entity.type
_entity.pdbx_description
1 polymer ?
#
loop_
_entity_poly.entity_id
_entity_poly.type
_entity_poly.pdbx_seq_one_letter_code
_entity_poly.pdbx_strand_id
1 'polypeptide(L)'
;MKLSRPFIKLPFRFDVDQLRREVEAFPADAWAKHPNNIPGNSALRLITVGGTENDDVAGAMAPTPHLQSSPYIQQVLSHFGVVWSRSRLMRLGPGSSVPEHTDINYHWFHRVRLHVPIVTTPDVRFHCDGEVVHMAPGEAWIFDNWRIHKVDNGSDISRVHLVADTTGNGRFWDLAEAAATQALPETPIPFRPGERAPLAVEQFNIYRVMPPSEVDELLSDLVAETGSVRQGDEGRAHLQQFARLTHAFRQDWRQLWSLFADTDRGIPHYQKRLQMLMQQVTALGDDLRVTSNMMPVPAVVRQRIGAYGVNPGVAPMGGGAPTGMVGQAPAAATASPAPSRPSAILQTPDYDRPVIIVAAPRSGSTALFETLAVTPQLHTVGGEAHWLVEGFKALRPGAPGIDSNRVTAEHYSDQIGLAMKARLAEKLRDGAERPFANQDSVRLLEKTPKNALRIPFFNALFPDARFVFLWREPEENVSSIIDAWRSGGWVTYPQLPGWEGPWSLLLPQGWQGLKGKPLPEVAAYQWATTNQTIMDDLSALPADRRHVVLYADFVADPAAVMRGICDFAGLEFDAALAERTGGKLPESRHTLTPPAPDKWKKNAAEIEPLLAGLKPIRDRLAGF
;
A
#
# COMPACT_ATOMS: atom_id res chain seq x y z
N MET A 1 -17.75 2.30 10.17
CA MET A 1 -16.36 2.71 10.51
C MET A 1 -16.46 3.99 11.30
N LYS A 2 -15.72 4.15 12.40
CA LYS A 2 -15.86 5.31 13.29
C LYS A 2 -15.15 6.53 12.70
N LEU A 3 -15.83 7.68 12.61
CA LEU A 3 -15.26 8.93 12.10
C LEU A 3 -15.11 9.97 13.22
N SER A 4 -14.23 10.95 13.00
CA SER A 4 -14.01 12.06 13.94
C SER A 4 -15.22 13.00 14.05
N ARG A 5 -16.08 13.04 13.03
CA ARG A 5 -17.30 13.86 12.97
C ARG A 5 -18.47 13.04 12.43
N PRO A 6 -19.73 13.36 12.82
CA PRO A 6 -20.90 12.68 12.29
C PRO A 6 -20.98 12.75 10.76
N PHE A 7 -20.75 13.93 10.18
CA PHE A 7 -20.75 14.16 8.73
C PHE A 7 -19.45 14.84 8.26
N ILE A 8 -18.95 14.41 7.10
CA ILE A 8 -17.80 15.03 6.42
C ILE A 8 -18.18 15.23 4.95
N LYS A 9 -18.20 16.49 4.49
CA LYS A 9 -18.35 16.85 3.07
C LYS A 9 -16.99 16.80 2.39
N LEU A 10 -16.83 15.96 1.39
CA LEU A 10 -15.62 15.91 0.56
C LEU A 10 -15.66 17.04 -0.50
N PRO A 11 -14.50 17.55 -0.95
CA PRO A 11 -14.43 18.76 -1.78
C PRO A 11 -14.70 18.49 -3.27
N PHE A 12 -15.64 17.61 -3.59
CA PHE A 12 -15.95 17.26 -4.98
C PHE A 12 -17.36 17.69 -5.37
N ARG A 13 -17.49 18.16 -6.61
CA ARG A 13 -18.76 18.51 -7.23
C ARG A 13 -18.94 17.80 -8.56
N PHE A 14 -19.92 16.92 -8.65
CA PHE A 14 -20.22 16.13 -9.84
C PHE A 14 -21.31 16.79 -10.70
N ASP A 15 -21.29 16.50 -11.99
CA ASP A 15 -22.29 16.88 -13.00
C ASP A 15 -23.63 16.17 -12.71
N VAL A 16 -24.46 16.86 -11.93
CA VAL A 16 -25.74 16.30 -11.49
C VAL A 16 -26.68 16.01 -12.64
N ASP A 17 -26.65 16.79 -13.71
CA ASP A 17 -27.58 16.62 -14.83
C ASP A 17 -27.23 15.37 -15.64
N GLN A 18 -25.93 15.08 -15.82
CA GLN A 18 -25.52 13.81 -16.40
C GLN A 18 -25.87 12.62 -15.50
N LEU A 19 -25.66 12.72 -14.18
CA LEU A 19 -26.07 11.64 -13.26
C LEU A 19 -27.58 11.38 -13.30
N ARG A 20 -28.40 12.44 -13.36
CA ARG A 20 -29.86 12.32 -13.50
C ARG A 20 -30.25 11.59 -14.79
N ARG A 21 -29.64 11.95 -15.93
CA ARG A 21 -29.90 11.27 -17.20
C ARG A 21 -29.60 9.77 -17.12
N GLU A 22 -28.49 9.37 -16.49
CA GLU A 22 -28.15 7.94 -16.31
C GLU A 22 -29.15 7.24 -15.39
N VAL A 23 -29.57 7.90 -14.29
CA VAL A 23 -30.58 7.36 -13.37
C VAL A 23 -31.94 7.18 -14.06
N GLU A 24 -32.36 8.15 -14.86
CA GLU A 24 -33.64 8.15 -15.60
C GLU A 24 -33.66 7.14 -16.75
N ALA A 25 -32.49 6.78 -17.29
CA ALA A 25 -32.38 5.78 -18.36
C ALA A 25 -32.65 4.34 -17.87
N PHE A 26 -32.62 4.08 -16.56
CA PHE A 26 -32.91 2.76 -16.03
C PHE A 26 -34.40 2.42 -16.06
N PRO A 27 -34.77 1.19 -16.44
CA PRO A 27 -36.16 0.77 -16.42
C PRO A 27 -36.67 0.62 -14.97
N ALA A 28 -37.99 0.71 -14.79
CA ALA A 28 -38.61 0.68 -13.46
C ALA A 28 -38.35 -0.63 -12.69
N ASP A 29 -38.20 -1.75 -13.39
CA ASP A 29 -37.93 -3.08 -12.83
C ASP A 29 -36.48 -3.27 -12.36
N ALA A 30 -35.54 -2.39 -12.75
CA ALA A 30 -34.20 -2.34 -12.18
C ALA A 30 -34.18 -1.88 -10.71
N TRP A 31 -35.29 -1.30 -10.22
CA TRP A 31 -35.44 -0.86 -8.84
C TRP A 31 -36.13 -1.92 -7.99
N ALA A 32 -35.34 -2.75 -7.31
CA ALA A 32 -35.87 -3.72 -6.36
C ALA A 32 -36.10 -3.09 -4.98
N LYS A 33 -37.03 -3.66 -4.20
CA LYS A 33 -37.26 -3.29 -2.80
C LYS A 33 -35.95 -3.35 -2.01
N HIS A 34 -35.79 -2.41 -1.08
CA HIS A 34 -34.68 -2.47 -0.15
C HIS A 34 -34.84 -3.69 0.79
N PRO A 35 -33.77 -4.40 1.18
CA PRO A 35 -33.84 -5.58 2.06
C PRO A 35 -34.62 -5.37 3.36
N ASN A 36 -34.53 -4.16 3.91
CA ASN A 36 -35.21 -3.80 5.17
C ASN A 36 -36.73 -3.60 4.99
N ASN A 37 -37.25 -3.73 3.76
CA ASN A 37 -38.67 -3.64 3.39
C ASN A 37 -39.38 -2.37 3.89
N ILE A 38 -38.63 -1.27 4.02
CA ILE A 38 -39.15 0.03 4.44
C ILE A 38 -40.02 0.59 3.31
N PRO A 39 -41.27 1.02 3.59
CA PRO A 39 -42.13 1.64 2.59
C PRO A 39 -41.46 2.80 1.87
N GLY A 40 -41.56 2.84 0.55
CA GLY A 40 -40.93 3.89 -0.28
C GLY A 40 -39.40 3.74 -0.45
N ASN A 41 -38.75 2.78 0.19
CA ASN A 41 -37.31 2.56 0.05
C ASN A 41 -37.00 1.46 -0.99
N SER A 42 -36.28 1.83 -2.04
CA SER A 42 -35.86 0.93 -3.12
C SER A 42 -34.41 1.18 -3.49
N ALA A 43 -33.77 0.18 -4.08
CA ALA A 43 -32.40 0.28 -4.52
C ALA A 43 -32.22 -0.31 -5.91
N LEU A 44 -31.26 0.22 -6.65
CA LEU A 44 -30.73 -0.36 -7.88
C LEU A 44 -29.28 -0.72 -7.62
N ARG A 45 -28.90 -1.97 -7.84
CA ARG A 45 -27.57 -2.49 -7.48
C ARG A 45 -26.55 -2.23 -8.59
N LEU A 46 -25.39 -1.68 -8.20
CA LEU A 46 -24.31 -1.31 -9.12
C LEU A 46 -23.06 -2.19 -8.93
N ILE A 47 -22.72 -2.52 -7.68
CA ILE A 47 -21.65 -3.48 -7.34
C ILE A 47 -22.19 -4.43 -6.28
N THR A 48 -22.10 -5.73 -6.55
CA THR A 48 -22.62 -6.82 -5.70
C THR A 48 -21.69 -8.02 -5.74
N VAL A 49 -21.92 -9.01 -4.88
CA VAL A 49 -21.18 -10.28 -4.93
C VAL A 49 -21.48 -10.96 -6.27
N GLY A 50 -20.43 -11.25 -7.05
CA GLY A 50 -20.54 -11.85 -8.38
C GLY A 50 -21.24 -11.00 -9.44
N GLY A 51 -21.60 -9.74 -9.15
CA GLY A 51 -22.26 -8.85 -10.12
C GLY A 51 -23.70 -9.24 -10.44
N THR A 52 -24.33 -10.06 -9.58
CA THR A 52 -25.73 -10.51 -9.73
C THR A 52 -26.69 -9.67 -8.87
N GLU A 53 -28.00 -9.84 -9.06
CA GLU A 53 -29.01 -9.13 -8.27
C GLU A 53 -29.12 -9.74 -6.86
N ASN A 54 -28.29 -9.28 -5.94
CA ASN A 54 -28.26 -9.74 -4.55
C ASN A 54 -27.91 -8.62 -3.56
N ASP A 55 -28.07 -8.97 -2.29
CA ASP A 55 -27.81 -8.10 -1.15
C ASP A 55 -26.68 -8.60 -0.24
N ASP A 56 -25.82 -9.48 -0.77
CA ASP A 56 -24.73 -10.07 -0.02
C ASP A 56 -23.60 -9.04 0.19
N VAL A 57 -22.98 -9.09 1.38
CA VAL A 57 -21.79 -8.30 1.74
C VAL A 57 -20.50 -9.09 1.64
N ALA A 58 -20.61 -10.42 1.53
CA ALA A 58 -19.53 -11.35 1.71
C ALA A 58 -19.29 -12.15 0.42
N GLY A 59 -18.11 -11.99 -0.15
CA GLY A 59 -17.72 -12.61 -1.41
C GLY A 59 -17.13 -11.61 -2.39
N ALA A 60 -16.54 -12.13 -3.47
CA ALA A 60 -15.92 -11.33 -4.51
C ALA A 60 -16.96 -10.41 -5.18
N MET A 61 -16.70 -9.12 -5.15
CA MET A 61 -17.54 -8.08 -5.72
C MET A 61 -17.29 -7.95 -7.23
N ALA A 62 -18.35 -7.65 -7.97
CA ALA A 62 -18.26 -7.35 -9.40
C ALA A 62 -19.32 -6.30 -9.80
N PRO A 63 -19.04 -5.50 -10.84
CA PRO A 63 -20.01 -4.54 -11.38
C PRO A 63 -21.20 -5.27 -12.01
N THR A 64 -22.41 -4.82 -11.72
CA THR A 64 -23.63 -5.29 -12.36
C THR A 64 -23.75 -4.74 -13.78
N PRO A 65 -24.61 -5.32 -14.65
CA PRO A 65 -24.90 -4.74 -15.97
C PRO A 65 -25.33 -3.27 -15.90
N HIS A 66 -26.03 -2.88 -14.83
CA HIS A 66 -26.46 -1.49 -14.64
C HIS A 66 -25.29 -0.52 -14.46
N LEU A 67 -24.25 -0.92 -13.72
CA LEU A 67 -23.06 -0.08 -13.60
C LEU A 67 -22.27 -0.03 -14.90
N GLN A 68 -22.17 -1.16 -15.61
CA GLN A 68 -21.47 -1.23 -16.90
C GLN A 68 -22.10 -0.30 -17.95
N SER A 69 -23.42 -0.11 -17.91
CA SER A 69 -24.15 0.82 -18.78
C SER A 69 -24.16 2.28 -18.30
N SER A 70 -23.46 2.60 -17.20
CA SER A 70 -23.46 3.94 -16.58
C SER A 70 -22.07 4.57 -16.62
N PRO A 71 -21.67 5.18 -17.75
CA PRO A 71 -20.30 5.65 -17.93
C PRO A 71 -19.91 6.75 -16.94
N TYR A 72 -20.83 7.65 -16.58
CA TYR A 72 -20.51 8.71 -15.65
C TYR A 72 -20.50 8.22 -14.20
N ILE A 73 -21.42 7.35 -13.78
CA ILE A 73 -21.32 6.71 -12.46
C ILE A 73 -19.97 5.97 -12.30
N GLN A 74 -19.47 5.31 -13.36
CA GLN A 74 -18.13 4.71 -13.34
C GLN A 74 -17.02 5.75 -13.17
N GLN A 75 -17.10 6.90 -13.86
CA GLN A 75 -16.14 8.00 -13.69
C GLN A 75 -16.16 8.58 -12.27
N VAL A 76 -17.36 8.76 -11.68
CA VAL A 76 -17.52 9.21 -10.30
C VAL A 76 -16.83 8.27 -9.33
N LEU A 77 -17.08 6.96 -9.43
CA LEU A 77 -16.46 5.96 -8.56
C LEU A 77 -14.95 5.85 -8.80
N SER A 78 -14.50 5.88 -10.05
CA SER A 78 -13.08 5.82 -10.43
C SER A 78 -12.28 7.02 -9.91
N HIS A 79 -12.90 8.20 -9.83
CA HIS A 79 -12.26 9.44 -9.40
C HIS A 79 -11.58 9.34 -8.03
N PHE A 80 -12.19 8.60 -7.09
CA PHE A 80 -11.65 8.46 -5.74
C PHE A 80 -10.37 7.61 -5.70
N GLY A 81 -10.11 6.79 -6.73
CA GLY A 81 -8.91 5.94 -6.79
C GLY A 81 -8.84 4.91 -5.65
N VAL A 82 -10.00 4.42 -5.19
CA VAL A 82 -10.13 3.45 -4.10
C VAL A 82 -10.71 2.12 -4.61
N VAL A 83 -10.64 1.09 -3.78
CA VAL A 83 -11.31 -0.18 -4.02
C VAL A 83 -12.74 -0.10 -3.49
N TRP A 84 -13.72 -0.37 -4.35
CA TRP A 84 -15.12 -0.35 -4.00
C TRP A 84 -15.62 -1.72 -3.58
N SER A 85 -16.39 -1.74 -2.49
CA SER A 85 -17.21 -2.87 -2.14
C SER A 85 -18.58 -2.71 -2.81
N ARG A 86 -19.67 -2.90 -2.05
CA ARG A 86 -21.03 -2.65 -2.55
C ARG A 86 -21.26 -1.21 -2.98
N SER A 87 -22.00 -1.05 -4.08
CA SER A 87 -22.47 0.25 -4.57
C SER A 87 -23.87 0.14 -5.15
N ARG A 88 -24.69 1.19 -4.96
CA ARG A 88 -26.11 1.23 -5.32
C ARG A 88 -26.60 2.65 -5.54
N LEU A 89 -27.68 2.78 -6.30
CA LEU A 89 -28.56 3.94 -6.21
C LEU A 89 -29.63 3.64 -5.15
N MET A 90 -29.73 4.48 -4.12
CA MET A 90 -30.74 4.38 -3.07
C MET A 90 -31.83 5.41 -3.29
N ARG A 91 -33.06 4.94 -3.47
CA ARG A 91 -34.25 5.76 -3.67
C ARG A 91 -35.17 5.71 -2.46
N LEU A 92 -35.54 6.88 -1.96
CA LEU A 92 -36.51 7.04 -0.87
C LEU A 92 -37.68 7.89 -1.37
N GLY A 93 -38.89 7.32 -1.33
CA GLY A 93 -40.10 7.94 -1.84
C GLY A 93 -40.53 9.20 -1.07
N PRO A 94 -41.49 9.98 -1.62
CA PRO A 94 -42.05 11.15 -0.95
C PRO A 94 -42.60 10.83 0.44
N GLY A 95 -42.40 11.72 1.40
CA GLY A 95 -42.87 11.56 2.79
C GLY A 95 -42.32 10.33 3.54
N SER A 96 -41.37 9.60 2.96
CA SER A 96 -40.86 8.35 3.54
C SER A 96 -39.65 8.61 4.44
N SER A 97 -39.40 7.71 5.38
CA SER A 97 -38.27 7.79 6.31
C SER A 97 -37.57 6.44 6.45
N VAL A 98 -36.25 6.47 6.63
CA VAL A 98 -35.48 5.33 7.14
C VAL A 98 -35.30 5.58 8.64
N PRO A 99 -35.81 4.69 9.51
CA PRO A 99 -35.80 4.89 10.96
C PRO A 99 -34.38 4.89 11.53
N GLU A 100 -34.26 5.30 12.80
CA GLU A 100 -32.99 5.28 13.52
C GLU A 100 -32.38 3.88 13.58
N HIS A 101 -31.14 3.76 13.14
CA HIS A 101 -30.39 2.51 13.12
C HIS A 101 -28.88 2.79 13.18
N THR A 102 -28.12 1.69 13.26
CA THR A 102 -26.65 1.68 13.33
C THR A 102 -26.14 0.52 12.48
N ASP A 103 -25.06 0.72 11.73
CA ASP A 103 -24.48 -0.31 10.87
C ASP A 103 -23.45 -1.16 11.63
N ILE A 104 -23.92 -2.13 12.41
CA ILE A 104 -23.06 -2.97 13.29
C ILE A 104 -22.45 -4.20 12.62
N ASN A 105 -22.77 -4.46 11.35
CA ASN A 105 -22.25 -5.60 10.60
C ASN A 105 -20.72 -5.50 10.42
N TYR A 106 -20.05 -6.64 10.44
CA TYR A 106 -18.61 -6.77 10.15
C TYR A 106 -18.18 -5.97 8.92
N HIS A 107 -18.96 -6.00 7.84
CA HIS A 107 -18.67 -5.30 6.60
C HIS A 107 -18.38 -3.80 6.81
N TRP A 108 -19.17 -3.12 7.64
CA TRP A 108 -19.03 -1.69 7.91
C TRP A 108 -18.03 -1.38 9.02
N PHE A 109 -17.44 -2.37 9.68
CA PHE A 109 -16.37 -2.11 10.64
C PHE A 109 -15.17 -1.46 9.93
N HIS A 110 -14.77 -2.03 8.80
CA HIS A 110 -13.63 -1.59 7.98
C HIS A 110 -13.99 -0.68 6.81
N ARG A 111 -15.28 -0.39 6.60
CA ARG A 111 -15.73 0.39 5.44
C ARG A 111 -16.49 1.62 5.85
N VAL A 112 -16.18 2.71 5.15
CA VAL A 112 -16.97 3.93 5.16
C VAL A 112 -17.88 3.96 3.94
N ARG A 113 -19.03 4.61 4.10
CA ARG A 113 -20.03 4.77 3.06
C ARG A 113 -19.98 6.17 2.46
N LEU A 114 -19.70 6.25 1.18
CA LEU A 114 -19.81 7.45 0.36
C LEU A 114 -21.26 7.65 -0.08
N HIS A 115 -21.73 8.89 -0.05
CA HIS A 115 -22.97 9.37 -0.63
C HIS A 115 -22.68 10.46 -1.67
N VAL A 116 -23.27 10.32 -2.85
CA VAL A 116 -23.36 11.36 -3.88
C VAL A 116 -24.85 11.60 -4.18
N PRO A 117 -25.45 12.70 -3.68
CA PRO A 117 -26.86 13.02 -3.93
C PRO A 117 -27.08 13.38 -5.41
N ILE A 118 -28.09 12.79 -6.05
CA ILE A 118 -28.40 13.03 -7.48
C ILE A 118 -29.73 13.77 -7.62
N VAL A 119 -30.77 13.25 -6.95
CA VAL A 119 -32.09 13.88 -6.84
C VAL A 119 -32.39 14.05 -5.37
N THR A 120 -32.53 15.29 -4.89
CA THR A 120 -32.77 15.60 -3.49
C THR A 120 -33.24 17.05 -3.36
N THR A 121 -33.89 17.40 -2.25
CA THR A 121 -34.29 18.77 -1.91
C THR A 121 -33.87 19.08 -0.47
N PRO A 122 -33.83 20.37 -0.06
CA PRO A 122 -33.56 20.75 1.33
C PRO A 122 -34.46 20.08 2.39
N ASP A 123 -35.63 19.57 2.00
CA ASP A 123 -36.54 18.83 2.89
C ASP A 123 -36.07 17.40 3.20
N VAL A 124 -35.06 16.90 2.47
CA VAL A 124 -34.37 15.65 2.78
C VAL A 124 -33.29 15.92 3.82
N ARG A 125 -33.48 15.33 5.01
CA ARG A 125 -32.62 15.54 6.17
C ARG A 125 -31.98 14.24 6.63
N PHE A 126 -30.65 14.23 6.66
CA PHE A 126 -29.87 13.15 7.26
C PHE A 126 -29.55 13.53 8.70
N HIS A 127 -29.79 12.59 9.62
CA HIS A 127 -29.50 12.77 11.04
C HIS A 127 -28.43 11.77 11.46
N CYS A 128 -27.42 12.22 12.18
CA CYS A 128 -26.39 11.36 12.77
C CYS A 128 -25.89 12.02 14.05
N ASP A 129 -26.01 11.32 15.18
CA ASP A 129 -25.49 11.78 16.47
C ASP A 129 -25.86 13.22 16.84
N GLY A 130 -27.14 13.57 16.68
CA GLY A 130 -27.68 14.90 16.97
C GLY A 130 -27.41 15.98 15.90
N GLU A 131 -26.50 15.75 14.96
CA GLU A 131 -26.31 16.62 13.79
C GLU A 131 -27.33 16.32 12.70
N VAL A 132 -27.74 17.37 11.98
CA VAL A 132 -28.68 17.26 10.85
C VAL A 132 -28.12 18.01 9.66
N VAL A 133 -28.01 17.33 8.52
CA VAL A 133 -27.52 17.92 7.27
C VAL A 133 -28.47 17.64 6.11
N HIS A 134 -28.56 18.62 5.20
CA HIS A 134 -29.00 18.39 3.83
C HIS A 134 -27.76 18.19 2.97
N MET A 135 -27.66 17.04 2.29
CA MET A 135 -26.61 16.79 1.31
C MET A 135 -27.12 17.27 -0.05
N ALA A 136 -26.50 18.31 -0.63
CA ALA A 136 -27.00 18.94 -1.85
C ALA A 136 -26.63 18.13 -3.11
N PRO A 137 -27.38 18.31 -4.22
CA PRO A 137 -27.13 17.55 -5.45
C PRO A 137 -25.70 17.75 -5.99
N GLY A 138 -25.05 16.65 -6.38
CA GLY A 138 -23.69 16.62 -6.92
C GLY A 138 -22.57 16.70 -5.88
N GLU A 139 -22.88 16.85 -4.59
CA GLU A 139 -21.86 16.81 -3.52
C GLU A 139 -21.36 15.38 -3.24
N ALA A 140 -20.25 15.27 -2.51
CA ALA A 140 -19.75 14.02 -1.95
C ALA A 140 -19.72 14.08 -0.43
N TRP A 141 -20.26 13.05 0.22
CA TRP A 141 -20.34 12.98 1.68
C TRP A 141 -19.96 11.61 2.19
N ILE A 142 -19.25 11.55 3.31
CA ILE A 142 -19.17 10.37 4.16
C ILE A 142 -19.76 10.71 5.52
N PHE A 143 -20.27 9.71 6.23
CA PHE A 143 -20.77 9.90 7.58
C PHE A 143 -20.50 8.68 8.45
N ASP A 144 -20.52 8.88 9.76
CA ASP A 144 -20.24 7.85 10.75
C ASP A 144 -21.44 6.91 10.90
N ASN A 145 -21.50 5.88 10.07
CA ASN A 145 -22.57 4.88 10.11
C ASN A 145 -22.52 3.96 11.35
N TRP A 146 -21.49 4.06 12.19
CA TRP A 146 -21.44 3.37 13.48
C TRP A 146 -22.36 4.03 14.52
N ARG A 147 -22.54 5.36 14.44
CA ARG A 147 -23.43 6.13 15.30
C ARG A 147 -24.88 5.97 14.87
N ILE A 148 -25.81 6.26 15.78
CA ILE A 148 -27.24 6.24 15.49
C ILE A 148 -27.54 7.29 14.41
N HIS A 149 -28.18 6.85 13.34
CA HIS A 149 -28.53 7.70 12.22
C HIS A 149 -29.87 7.34 11.60
N LYS A 150 -30.51 8.34 10.98
CA LYS A 150 -31.77 8.20 10.23
C LYS A 150 -31.80 9.15 9.03
N VAL A 151 -32.76 8.96 8.14
CA VAL A 151 -33.02 9.93 7.07
C VAL A 151 -34.50 10.11 6.81
N ASP A 152 -34.93 11.36 6.76
CA ASP A 152 -36.30 11.77 6.47
C ASP A 152 -36.36 12.40 5.09
N ASN A 153 -37.26 11.94 4.22
CA ASN A 153 -37.62 12.63 2.97
C ASN A 153 -38.95 13.36 3.17
N GLY A 154 -38.88 14.63 3.58
CA GLY A 154 -40.06 15.48 3.74
C GLY A 154 -40.60 16.09 2.45
N SER A 155 -40.00 15.79 1.29
CA SER A 155 -40.40 16.35 0.01
C SER A 155 -41.54 15.59 -0.67
N ASP A 156 -42.06 16.17 -1.74
CA ASP A 156 -43.03 15.57 -2.65
C ASP A 156 -42.39 14.74 -3.78
N ILE A 157 -41.05 14.67 -3.82
CA ILE A 157 -40.31 13.90 -4.83
C ILE A 157 -39.56 12.70 -4.24
N SER A 158 -39.21 11.75 -5.09
CA SER A 158 -38.33 10.65 -4.71
C SER A 158 -36.87 11.13 -4.68
N ARG A 159 -36.20 10.96 -3.54
CA ARG A 159 -34.77 11.24 -3.41
C ARG A 159 -33.95 10.07 -3.93
N VAL A 160 -32.88 10.32 -4.68
CA VAL A 160 -31.92 9.33 -5.17
C VAL A 160 -30.49 9.74 -4.84
N HIS A 161 -29.76 8.88 -4.12
CA HIS A 161 -28.31 9.04 -3.88
C HIS A 161 -27.57 7.84 -4.49
N LEU A 162 -26.42 8.07 -5.12
CA LEU A 162 -25.41 7.05 -5.30
C LEU A 162 -24.74 6.80 -3.96
N VAL A 163 -24.62 5.53 -3.59
CA VAL A 163 -24.06 5.07 -2.32
C VAL A 163 -23.03 4.00 -2.61
N ALA A 164 -21.82 4.13 -2.07
CA ALA A 164 -20.74 3.17 -2.30
C ALA A 164 -19.89 2.97 -1.04
N ASP A 165 -19.61 1.73 -0.69
CA ASP A 165 -18.83 1.37 0.49
C ASP A 165 -17.36 1.12 0.09
N THR A 166 -16.40 1.63 0.84
CA THR A 166 -14.96 1.43 0.60
C THR A 166 -14.16 1.38 1.90
N THR A 167 -13.04 0.66 1.90
CA THR A 167 -12.03 0.74 2.98
C THR A 167 -11.18 2.01 2.89
N GLY A 168 -11.21 2.71 1.74
CA GLY A 168 -10.36 3.85 1.44
C GLY A 168 -8.90 3.45 1.19
N ASN A 169 -8.05 4.46 1.03
CA ASN A 169 -6.60 4.34 1.00
C ASN A 169 -6.00 5.57 1.71
N GLY A 170 -4.67 5.65 1.83
CA GLY A 170 -4.02 6.78 2.53
C GLY A 170 -4.49 8.15 2.00
N ARG A 171 -4.53 8.34 0.69
CA ARG A 171 -4.98 9.60 0.06
C ARG A 171 -6.44 9.94 0.39
N PHE A 172 -7.33 8.94 0.38
CA PHE A 172 -8.73 9.13 0.74
C PHE A 172 -8.88 9.59 2.20
N TRP A 173 -8.11 8.97 3.11
CA TRP A 173 -8.17 9.30 4.53
C TRP A 173 -7.53 10.65 4.86
N ASP A 174 -6.42 11.01 4.22
CA ASP A 174 -5.83 12.35 4.32
C ASP A 174 -6.83 13.43 3.86
N LEU A 175 -7.55 13.16 2.76
CA LEU A 175 -8.59 14.05 2.25
C LEU A 175 -9.76 14.19 3.22
N ALA A 176 -10.24 13.07 3.77
CA ALA A 176 -11.36 13.07 4.73
C ALA A 176 -11.00 13.83 6.02
N GLU A 177 -9.78 13.64 6.53
CA GLU A 177 -9.29 14.36 7.71
C GLU A 177 -9.16 15.87 7.44
N ALA A 178 -8.60 16.25 6.30
CA ALA A 178 -8.54 17.65 5.89
C ALA A 178 -9.94 18.26 5.75
N ALA A 179 -10.88 17.55 5.12
CA ALA A 179 -12.26 18.00 4.97
C ALA A 179 -13.01 18.11 6.30
N ALA A 180 -12.66 17.29 7.30
CA ALA A 180 -13.26 17.34 8.63
C ALA A 180 -12.81 18.54 9.46
N THR A 181 -11.58 19.01 9.24
CA THR A 181 -10.90 20.01 10.09
C THR A 181 -10.85 21.41 9.48
N GLN A 182 -10.98 21.54 8.16
CA GLN A 182 -10.91 22.81 7.46
C GLN A 182 -11.82 22.84 6.23
N ALA A 183 -12.16 24.05 5.77
CA ALA A 183 -12.86 24.23 4.50
C ALA A 183 -11.89 24.03 3.34
N LEU A 184 -12.22 23.10 2.44
CA LEU A 184 -11.45 22.82 1.23
C LEU A 184 -12.13 23.45 0.01
N PRO A 185 -11.37 23.93 -0.98
CA PRO A 185 -11.94 24.46 -2.22
C PRO A 185 -12.66 23.36 -2.99
N GLU A 186 -13.87 23.65 -3.45
CA GLU A 186 -14.69 22.70 -4.19
C GLU A 186 -14.08 22.43 -5.58
N THR A 187 -13.96 21.14 -5.93
CA THR A 187 -13.33 20.66 -7.16
C THR A 187 -14.40 20.06 -8.09
N PRO A 188 -14.67 20.67 -9.25
CA PRO A 188 -15.65 20.15 -10.21
C PRO A 188 -15.09 18.95 -10.97
N ILE A 189 -15.89 17.88 -11.06
CA ILE A 189 -15.57 16.64 -11.77
C ILE A 189 -16.60 16.47 -12.90
N PRO A 190 -16.35 16.98 -14.12
CA PRO A 190 -17.31 16.92 -15.22
C PRO A 190 -17.40 15.51 -15.81
N PHE A 191 -18.50 15.21 -16.51
CA PHE A 191 -18.57 14.04 -17.36
C PHE A 191 -17.69 14.19 -18.60
N ARG A 192 -16.93 13.14 -18.92
CA ARG A 192 -16.07 13.09 -20.10
C ARG A 192 -16.50 11.94 -21.02
N PRO A 193 -17.26 12.23 -22.09
CA PRO A 193 -17.74 11.19 -23.00
C PRO A 193 -16.61 10.35 -23.58
N GLY A 194 -16.75 9.01 -23.55
CA GLY A 194 -15.77 8.07 -24.11
C GLY A 194 -14.52 7.83 -23.26
N GLU A 195 -14.33 8.56 -22.15
CA GLU A 195 -13.21 8.30 -21.23
C GLU A 195 -13.44 6.99 -20.47
N ARG A 196 -12.45 6.09 -20.55
CA ARG A 196 -12.45 4.85 -19.77
C ARG A 196 -12.16 5.15 -18.30
N ALA A 197 -13.02 4.68 -17.42
CA ALA A 197 -12.90 4.83 -15.98
C ALA A 197 -12.50 3.49 -15.35
N PRO A 198 -11.22 3.24 -15.02
CA PRO A 198 -10.82 2.02 -14.35
C PRO A 198 -11.47 1.96 -12.97
N LEU A 199 -12.13 0.84 -12.67
CA LEU A 199 -12.83 0.63 -11.40
C LEU A 199 -12.25 -0.58 -10.69
N ALA A 200 -11.73 -0.38 -9.48
CA ALA A 200 -11.29 -1.46 -8.61
C ALA A 200 -12.44 -1.88 -7.68
N VAL A 201 -12.69 -3.18 -7.57
CA VAL A 201 -13.71 -3.75 -6.68
C VAL A 201 -13.15 -4.87 -5.81
N GLU A 202 -13.68 -5.00 -4.59
CA GLU A 202 -13.16 -5.94 -3.59
C GLU A 202 -13.27 -7.41 -4.03
N GLN A 203 -12.15 -8.12 -4.07
CA GLN A 203 -12.15 -9.57 -4.37
C GLN A 203 -12.14 -10.45 -3.11
N PHE A 204 -11.57 -9.93 -2.02
CA PHE A 204 -11.41 -10.64 -0.75
C PHE A 204 -11.87 -9.75 0.39
N ASN A 205 -13.09 -9.96 0.86
CA ASN A 205 -13.70 -9.20 1.96
C ASN A 205 -14.21 -10.09 3.10
N ILE A 206 -13.98 -11.40 2.99
CA ILE A 206 -14.36 -12.39 3.97
C ILE A 206 -13.30 -13.48 4.05
N TYR A 207 -13.04 -13.94 5.27
CA TYR A 207 -12.07 -15.01 5.52
C TYR A 207 -12.77 -16.36 5.59
N ARG A 208 -12.11 -17.44 5.14
CA ARG A 208 -12.59 -18.80 5.42
C ARG A 208 -12.65 -19.08 6.92
N VAL A 209 -11.60 -18.69 7.65
CA VAL A 209 -11.59 -18.57 9.10
C VAL A 209 -10.97 -17.22 9.42
N MET A 210 -11.65 -16.41 10.22
CA MET A 210 -11.16 -15.08 10.61
C MET A 210 -9.81 -15.19 11.34
N PRO A 211 -8.75 -14.50 10.87
CA PRO A 211 -7.43 -14.56 11.51
C PRO A 211 -7.48 -14.04 12.96
N PRO A 212 -6.57 -14.51 13.84
CA PRO A 212 -6.59 -14.08 15.23
C PRO A 212 -6.42 -12.57 15.42
N SER A 213 -5.65 -11.89 14.57
CA SER A 213 -5.48 -10.43 14.61
C SER A 213 -6.80 -9.68 14.37
N GLU A 214 -7.62 -10.17 13.45
CA GLU A 214 -8.93 -9.59 13.14
C GLU A 214 -9.91 -9.81 14.30
N VAL A 215 -9.95 -11.03 14.85
CA VAL A 215 -10.74 -11.35 16.06
C VAL A 215 -10.30 -10.48 17.24
N ASP A 216 -8.98 -10.29 17.39
CA ASP A 216 -8.40 -9.46 18.44
C ASP A 216 -8.85 -8.01 18.34
N GLU A 217 -8.80 -7.42 17.14
CA GLU A 217 -9.22 -6.03 16.89
C GLU A 217 -10.71 -5.84 17.18
N LEU A 218 -11.57 -6.66 16.56
CA LEU A 218 -13.02 -6.56 16.67
C LEU A 218 -13.52 -6.69 18.11
N LEU A 219 -12.93 -7.59 18.90
CA LEU A 219 -13.31 -7.80 20.30
C LEU A 219 -12.65 -6.82 21.26
N SER A 220 -11.40 -6.42 21.02
CA SER A 220 -10.76 -5.40 21.88
C SER A 220 -11.46 -4.06 21.75
N ASP A 221 -11.78 -3.64 20.52
CA ASP A 221 -12.56 -2.43 20.25
C ASP A 221 -13.91 -2.48 20.97
N LEU A 222 -14.63 -3.62 20.87
CA LEU A 222 -15.93 -3.76 21.51
C LEU A 222 -15.83 -3.73 23.04
N VAL A 223 -14.85 -4.41 23.64
CA VAL A 223 -14.64 -4.39 25.09
C VAL A 223 -14.35 -2.98 25.58
N ALA A 224 -13.52 -2.22 24.86
CA ALA A 224 -13.17 -0.84 25.19
C ALA A 224 -14.39 0.10 25.15
N GLU A 225 -15.36 -0.18 24.28
CA GLU A 225 -16.56 0.64 24.07
C GLU A 225 -17.79 0.13 24.85
N THR A 226 -17.68 -0.96 25.61
CA THR A 226 -18.80 -1.54 26.34
C THR A 226 -19.05 -0.84 27.68
N GLY A 227 -20.28 -0.38 27.88
CA GLY A 227 -20.81 0.08 29.16
C GLY A 227 -21.90 -0.86 29.70
N SER A 228 -22.28 -0.66 30.96
CA SER A 228 -23.43 -1.35 31.55
C SER A 228 -24.50 -0.35 31.96
N VAL A 229 -25.77 -0.70 31.71
CA VAL A 229 -26.91 0.05 32.26
C VAL A 229 -27.14 -0.24 33.75
N ARG A 230 -26.53 -1.31 34.29
CA ARG A 230 -26.52 -1.61 35.72
C ARG A 230 -25.56 -0.67 36.45
N GLN A 231 -25.98 -0.22 37.62
CA GLN A 231 -25.21 0.70 38.45
C GLN A 231 -24.35 -0.07 39.47
N GLY A 232 -23.29 0.59 39.98
CA GLY A 232 -22.50 0.09 41.09
C GLY A 232 -21.68 -1.17 40.79
N ASP A 233 -21.54 -2.04 41.79
CA ASP A 233 -20.69 -3.24 41.72
C ASP A 233 -21.20 -4.30 40.73
N GLU A 234 -22.52 -4.42 40.58
CA GLU A 234 -23.10 -5.38 39.63
C GLU A 234 -22.72 -5.05 38.18
N GLY A 235 -22.80 -3.78 37.79
CA GLY A 235 -22.38 -3.34 36.45
C GLY A 235 -20.90 -3.58 36.20
N ARG A 236 -20.05 -3.28 37.19
CA ARG A 236 -18.60 -3.57 37.12
C ARG A 236 -18.32 -5.06 36.97
N ALA A 237 -18.99 -5.91 37.75
CA ALA A 237 -18.82 -7.35 37.67
C ALA A 237 -19.20 -7.89 36.28
N HIS A 238 -20.29 -7.38 35.70
CA HIS A 238 -20.77 -7.79 34.38
C HIS A 238 -19.80 -7.39 33.25
N LEU A 239 -19.25 -6.17 33.31
CA LEU A 239 -18.19 -5.71 32.39
C LEU A 239 -16.94 -6.58 32.48
N GLN A 240 -16.47 -6.87 33.70
CA GLN A 240 -15.32 -7.74 33.90
C GLN A 240 -15.57 -9.17 33.40
N GLN A 241 -16.78 -9.69 33.58
CA GLN A 241 -17.17 -11.00 33.07
C GLN A 241 -17.10 -11.04 31.54
N PHE A 242 -17.64 -10.03 30.85
CA PHE A 242 -17.53 -9.91 29.39
C PHE A 242 -16.08 -9.81 28.92
N ALA A 243 -15.27 -8.96 29.55
CA ALA A 243 -13.85 -8.82 29.21
C ALA A 243 -13.06 -10.13 29.41
N ARG A 244 -13.32 -10.87 30.49
CA ARG A 244 -12.70 -12.20 30.72
C ARG A 244 -13.13 -13.23 29.66
N LEU A 245 -14.43 -13.27 29.33
CA LEU A 245 -14.98 -14.20 28.33
C LEU A 245 -14.37 -13.98 26.95
N THR A 246 -14.35 -12.73 26.49
CA THR A 246 -13.76 -12.36 25.19
C THR A 246 -12.26 -12.60 25.15
N HIS A 247 -11.54 -12.29 26.24
CA HIS A 247 -10.11 -12.58 26.34
C HIS A 247 -9.81 -14.08 26.22
N ALA A 248 -10.53 -14.93 26.97
CA ALA A 248 -10.38 -16.38 26.88
C ALA A 248 -10.68 -16.90 25.47
N PHE A 249 -11.77 -16.44 24.84
CA PHE A 249 -12.10 -16.79 23.47
C PHE A 249 -10.98 -16.44 22.48
N ARG A 250 -10.37 -15.26 22.60
CA ARG A 250 -9.25 -14.83 21.74
C ARG A 250 -8.02 -15.73 21.88
N GLN A 251 -7.68 -16.15 23.10
CA GLN A 251 -6.56 -17.09 23.30
C GLN A 251 -6.85 -18.45 22.69
N ASP A 252 -8.07 -18.97 22.90
CA ASP A 252 -8.47 -20.26 22.33
C ASP A 252 -8.49 -20.20 20.79
N TRP A 253 -8.97 -19.09 20.22
CA TRP A 253 -8.98 -18.87 18.77
C TRP A 253 -7.58 -18.86 18.18
N ARG A 254 -6.62 -18.20 18.85
CA ARG A 254 -5.19 -18.25 18.47
C ARG A 254 -4.63 -19.66 18.54
N GLN A 255 -4.98 -20.42 19.57
CA GLN A 255 -4.52 -21.81 19.69
C GLN A 255 -5.06 -22.68 18.54
N LEU A 256 -6.36 -22.53 18.21
CA LEU A 256 -6.96 -23.21 17.06
C LEU A 256 -6.28 -22.80 15.75
N TRP A 257 -5.94 -21.52 15.59
CA TRP A 257 -5.19 -21.01 14.43
C TRP A 257 -3.80 -21.62 14.31
N SER A 258 -3.05 -21.68 15.41
CA SER A 258 -1.73 -22.32 15.40
C SER A 258 -1.78 -23.82 15.07
N LEU A 259 -2.91 -24.50 15.35
CA LEU A 259 -3.10 -25.92 15.06
C LEU A 259 -3.61 -26.19 13.64
N PHE A 260 -4.51 -25.34 13.14
CA PHE A 260 -5.32 -25.66 11.96
C PHE A 260 -5.29 -24.61 10.85
N ALA A 261 -4.79 -23.39 11.10
CA ALA A 261 -4.99 -22.24 10.21
C ALA A 261 -6.47 -22.18 9.75
N ASP A 262 -6.73 -22.10 8.45
CA ASP A 262 -8.08 -22.13 7.87
C ASP A 262 -8.42 -23.46 7.17
N THR A 263 -7.73 -24.54 7.52
CA THR A 263 -7.97 -25.87 6.93
C THR A 263 -9.34 -26.45 7.27
N ASP A 264 -9.84 -27.35 6.41
CA ASP A 264 -11.09 -28.09 6.63
C ASP A 264 -11.15 -28.82 7.97
N ARG A 265 -10.01 -29.36 8.41
CA ARG A 265 -9.90 -30.06 9.71
C ARG A 265 -10.18 -29.12 10.89
N GLY A 266 -9.87 -27.83 10.77
CA GLY A 266 -10.10 -26.84 11.82
C GLY A 266 -11.54 -26.36 11.92
N ILE A 267 -12.30 -26.37 10.82
CA ILE A 267 -13.63 -25.75 10.72
C ILE A 267 -14.59 -26.16 11.85
N PRO A 268 -14.79 -27.45 12.18
CA PRO A 268 -15.69 -27.85 13.26
C PRO A 268 -15.26 -27.32 14.64
N HIS A 269 -13.95 -27.19 14.87
CA HIS A 269 -13.40 -26.69 16.13
C HIS A 269 -13.68 -25.19 16.30
N TYR A 270 -13.48 -24.40 15.25
CA TYR A 270 -13.81 -22.98 15.25
C TYR A 270 -15.30 -22.74 15.41
N GLN A 271 -16.15 -23.47 14.68
CA GLN A 271 -17.60 -23.36 14.78
C GLN A 271 -18.08 -23.66 16.20
N LYS A 272 -17.58 -24.73 16.82
CA LYS A 272 -17.89 -25.07 18.21
C LYS A 272 -17.47 -23.94 19.16
N ARG A 273 -16.26 -23.39 18.99
CA ARG A 273 -15.78 -22.31 19.87
C ARG A 273 -16.60 -21.02 19.70
N LEU A 274 -16.95 -20.68 18.47
CA LEU A 274 -17.79 -19.53 18.14
C LEU A 274 -19.21 -19.68 18.72
N GLN A 275 -19.79 -20.88 18.62
CA GLN A 275 -21.09 -21.21 19.22
C GLN A 275 -21.06 -21.04 20.74
N MET A 276 -20.01 -21.53 21.41
CA MET A 276 -19.84 -21.35 22.85
C MET A 276 -19.74 -19.86 23.23
N LEU A 277 -18.98 -19.05 22.47
CA LEU A 277 -18.94 -17.61 22.69
C LEU A 277 -20.34 -16.99 22.55
N MET A 278 -21.10 -17.33 21.51
CA MET A 278 -22.46 -16.78 21.31
C MET A 278 -23.38 -17.13 22.48
N GLN A 279 -23.33 -18.37 22.98
CA GLN A 279 -24.11 -18.79 24.14
C GLN A 279 -23.70 -18.01 25.40
N GLN A 280 -22.40 -17.91 25.67
CA GLN A 280 -21.87 -17.23 26.86
C GLN A 280 -22.19 -15.73 26.84
N VAL A 281 -22.04 -15.07 25.69
CA VAL A 281 -22.36 -13.64 25.55
C VAL A 281 -23.86 -13.41 25.64
N THR A 282 -24.69 -14.27 25.03
CA THR A 282 -26.15 -14.15 25.15
C THR A 282 -26.62 -14.31 26.60
N ALA A 283 -25.95 -15.17 27.39
CA ALA A 283 -26.26 -15.37 28.80
C ALA A 283 -25.93 -14.15 29.69
N LEU A 284 -25.08 -13.22 29.24
CA LEU A 284 -24.88 -11.93 29.90
C LEU A 284 -26.09 -10.99 29.74
N GLY A 285 -27.03 -11.34 28.85
CA GLY A 285 -28.20 -10.52 28.57
C GLY A 285 -27.87 -9.19 27.91
N ASP A 286 -28.88 -8.31 27.91
CA ASP A 286 -28.86 -7.06 27.17
C ASP A 286 -28.38 -5.87 28.01
N ASP A 287 -27.98 -6.08 29.27
CA ASP A 287 -27.57 -4.97 30.14
C ASP A 287 -26.22 -4.37 29.76
N LEU A 288 -25.46 -5.03 28.89
CA LEU A 288 -24.25 -4.51 28.30
C LEU A 288 -24.58 -3.83 26.97
N ARG A 289 -24.17 -2.56 26.86
CA ARG A 289 -24.46 -1.68 25.73
C ARG A 289 -23.18 -1.11 25.17
N VAL A 290 -23.09 -0.98 23.85
CA VAL A 290 -22.05 -0.17 23.23
C VAL A 290 -22.33 1.30 23.57
N THR A 291 -21.38 1.99 24.17
CA THR A 291 -21.57 3.35 24.72
C THR A 291 -21.92 4.38 23.65
N SER A 292 -21.39 4.25 22.43
CA SER A 292 -21.58 5.23 21.36
C SER A 292 -22.91 5.11 20.61
N ASN A 293 -23.56 3.93 20.66
CA ASN A 293 -24.74 3.67 19.83
C ASN A 293 -25.84 2.86 20.53
N MET A 294 -25.64 2.56 21.82
CA MET A 294 -26.57 1.87 22.70
C MET A 294 -27.02 0.49 22.22
N MET A 295 -26.31 -0.14 21.27
CA MET A 295 -26.66 -1.47 20.80
C MET A 295 -26.34 -2.53 21.87
N PRO A 296 -27.20 -3.57 22.03
CA PRO A 296 -26.88 -4.72 22.87
C PRO A 296 -25.57 -5.37 22.43
N VAL A 297 -24.64 -5.56 23.36
CA VAL A 297 -23.36 -6.22 23.08
C VAL A 297 -23.53 -7.60 22.43
N PRO A 298 -24.49 -8.46 22.85
CA PRO A 298 -24.72 -9.74 22.17
C PRO A 298 -25.10 -9.60 20.69
N ALA A 299 -25.86 -8.56 20.33
CA ALA A 299 -26.21 -8.29 18.94
C ALA A 299 -24.97 -7.88 18.12
N VAL A 300 -24.10 -7.05 18.70
CA VAL A 300 -22.86 -6.60 18.03
C VAL A 300 -21.86 -7.74 17.86
N VAL A 301 -21.66 -8.58 18.89
CA VAL A 301 -20.80 -9.76 18.80
C VAL A 301 -21.28 -10.71 17.67
N ARG A 302 -22.59 -10.92 17.57
CA ARG A 302 -23.19 -11.74 16.51
C ARG A 302 -22.92 -11.18 15.11
N GLN A 303 -23.08 -9.87 14.94
CA GLN A 303 -22.95 -9.20 13.64
C GLN A 303 -21.49 -8.93 13.23
N ARG A 304 -20.55 -8.83 14.18
CA ARG A 304 -19.11 -8.67 13.89
C ARG A 304 -18.37 -9.99 13.67
N ILE A 305 -18.64 -11.01 14.50
CA ILE A 305 -17.86 -12.26 14.48
C ILE A 305 -18.77 -13.48 14.35
N GLY A 306 -19.93 -13.49 15.01
CA GLY A 306 -20.84 -14.65 14.97
C GLY A 306 -21.22 -15.10 13.56
N ALA A 307 -21.54 -14.15 12.68
CA ALA A 307 -21.95 -14.41 11.30
C ALA A 307 -20.77 -14.58 10.32
N TYR A 308 -19.56 -14.12 10.66
CA TYR A 308 -18.45 -13.97 9.70
C TYR A 308 -17.14 -14.60 10.17
N GLY A 309 -17.09 -15.18 11.37
CA GLY A 309 -15.88 -15.76 11.95
C GLY A 309 -15.42 -17.05 11.28
N VAL A 310 -16.35 -17.83 10.71
CA VAL A 310 -16.08 -19.10 10.02
C VAL A 310 -16.99 -19.24 8.80
N ASN A 311 -16.39 -19.33 7.61
CA ASN A 311 -17.08 -19.35 6.32
C ASN A 311 -16.53 -20.50 5.46
N PRO A 312 -17.00 -21.74 5.67
CA PRO A 312 -16.43 -22.93 5.02
C PRO A 312 -16.51 -22.92 3.49
N GLY A 313 -17.46 -22.16 2.91
CA GLY A 313 -17.62 -22.00 1.46
C GLY A 313 -16.57 -21.09 0.81
N VAL A 314 -15.75 -20.37 1.59
CA VAL A 314 -14.65 -19.54 1.08
C VAL A 314 -13.41 -20.41 0.90
N ALA A 315 -12.69 -20.28 -0.22
CA ALA A 315 -11.48 -21.06 -0.48
C ALA A 315 -10.39 -20.84 0.58
N PRO A 316 -9.54 -21.85 0.89
CA PRO A 316 -8.49 -21.71 1.90
C PRO A 316 -7.33 -20.86 1.39
N MET A 317 -6.70 -20.11 2.29
CA MET A 317 -5.50 -19.32 2.01
C MET A 317 -4.32 -20.26 1.76
N GLY A 318 -3.91 -20.39 0.49
CA GLY A 318 -2.79 -21.23 0.05
C GLY A 318 -3.17 -22.49 -0.75
N GLY A 319 -4.46 -22.75 -1.01
CA GLY A 319 -4.95 -23.94 -1.72
C GLY A 319 -4.87 -23.89 -3.26
N GLY A 320 -3.86 -23.25 -3.85
CA GLY A 320 -3.71 -23.13 -5.30
C GLY A 320 -2.25 -23.22 -5.74
N ALA A 321 -1.70 -24.43 -5.82
CA ALA A 321 -0.54 -24.68 -6.67
C ALA A 321 -1.03 -24.75 -8.13
N PRO A 322 -0.48 -23.97 -9.09
CA PRO A 322 -0.64 -24.29 -10.49
C PRO A 322 0.22 -25.53 -10.77
N THR A 323 -0.39 -26.72 -10.67
CA THR A 323 0.24 -27.95 -11.15
C THR A 323 0.43 -27.85 -12.65
N GLY A 324 1.68 -28.07 -13.07
CA GLY A 324 2.20 -27.75 -14.39
C GLY A 324 1.63 -28.53 -15.56
N MET A 325 2.01 -28.02 -16.72
CA MET A 325 2.01 -28.72 -17.99
C MET A 325 2.78 -30.03 -17.89
N VAL A 326 2.08 -31.17 -17.91
CA VAL A 326 2.52 -32.40 -18.60
C VAL A 326 1.27 -33.09 -19.12
N GLY A 327 1.20 -33.29 -20.43
CA GLY A 327 0.02 -33.81 -21.11
C GLY A 327 -0.25 -35.28 -20.86
N GLN A 328 -1.55 -35.63 -20.83
CA GLN A 328 -2.16 -36.72 -21.60
C GLN A 328 -3.69 -36.57 -21.52
N ALA A 329 -4.35 -36.61 -22.68
CA ALA A 329 -5.81 -36.69 -22.83
C ALA A 329 -6.16 -38.06 -23.45
N PRO A 330 -7.44 -38.48 -23.59
CA PRO A 330 -8.69 -37.84 -23.17
C PRO A 330 -9.75 -38.78 -22.53
N ALA A 331 -10.78 -38.21 -21.90
CA ALA A 331 -12.16 -38.70 -22.03
C ALA A 331 -13.16 -37.55 -21.78
N ALA A 332 -14.19 -37.51 -22.63
CA ALA A 332 -15.04 -36.38 -22.95
C ALA A 332 -16.11 -36.02 -21.90
N ALA A 333 -16.42 -34.72 -21.79
CA ALA A 333 -17.79 -34.19 -21.93
C ALA A 333 -17.82 -32.65 -21.81
N THR A 334 -17.95 -31.99 -22.96
CA THR A 334 -18.71 -30.75 -23.26
C THR A 334 -19.02 -29.74 -22.13
N ALA A 335 -18.31 -28.61 -22.15
CA ALA A 335 -18.87 -27.28 -21.89
C ALA A 335 -18.04 -26.23 -22.66
N SER A 336 -18.71 -25.40 -23.48
CA SER A 336 -18.08 -24.33 -24.26
C SER A 336 -17.46 -23.25 -23.37
N PRO A 337 -16.36 -22.60 -23.78
CA PRO A 337 -15.59 -21.70 -22.93
C PRO A 337 -16.24 -20.31 -22.85
N ALA A 338 -16.43 -19.81 -21.62
CA ALA A 338 -16.61 -18.39 -21.39
C ALA A 338 -15.29 -17.66 -21.74
N PRO A 339 -15.34 -16.45 -22.32
CA PRO A 339 -14.14 -15.71 -22.64
C PRO A 339 -13.38 -15.39 -21.36
N SER A 340 -12.17 -15.91 -21.25
CA SER A 340 -11.18 -15.50 -20.27
C SER A 340 -10.92 -14.01 -20.45
N ARG A 341 -11.28 -13.21 -19.43
CA ARG A 341 -10.83 -11.81 -19.31
C ARG A 341 -10.37 -11.52 -17.89
N PRO A 342 -9.31 -10.70 -17.77
CA PRO A 342 -8.33 -10.81 -16.71
C PRO A 342 -8.87 -10.23 -15.39
N SER A 343 -8.73 -11.00 -14.32
CA SER A 343 -8.67 -10.47 -12.97
C SER A 343 -7.55 -9.44 -12.91
N ALA A 344 -7.85 -8.18 -12.62
CA ALA A 344 -6.85 -7.23 -12.17
C ALA A 344 -6.47 -7.60 -10.72
N ILE A 345 -5.72 -8.70 -10.62
CA ILE A 345 -4.65 -8.92 -9.66
C ILE A 345 -3.82 -7.62 -9.62
N LEU A 346 -3.16 -7.28 -8.52
CA LEU A 346 -2.04 -6.32 -8.56
C LEU A 346 -1.05 -6.82 -9.62
N GLN A 347 -1.23 -6.39 -10.87
CA GLN A 347 -0.35 -6.76 -11.96
C GLN A 347 0.90 -5.94 -11.74
N THR A 348 1.83 -6.52 -10.99
CA THR A 348 3.20 -6.08 -11.03
C THR A 348 3.75 -6.56 -12.36
N PRO A 349 4.36 -5.70 -13.18
CA PRO A 349 5.04 -6.16 -14.38
C PRO A 349 6.07 -7.22 -13.98
N ASP A 350 6.38 -8.12 -14.90
CA ASP A 350 7.59 -8.92 -14.74
C ASP A 350 8.80 -7.99 -14.74
N TYR A 351 9.72 -8.17 -13.81
CA TYR A 351 10.92 -7.34 -13.73
C TYR A 351 12.05 -8.11 -14.41
N ASP A 352 12.21 -7.95 -15.72
CA ASP A 352 13.25 -8.66 -16.50
C ASP A 352 14.64 -8.09 -16.19
N ARG A 353 15.44 -8.88 -15.46
CA ARG A 353 16.84 -8.61 -15.12
C ARG A 353 17.12 -7.15 -14.78
N PRO A 354 16.55 -6.61 -13.69
CA PRO A 354 16.77 -5.22 -13.26
C PRO A 354 18.25 -4.87 -13.18
N VAL A 355 18.59 -3.65 -13.59
CA VAL A 355 19.93 -3.09 -13.46
C VAL A 355 19.99 -2.27 -12.16
N ILE A 356 20.76 -2.75 -11.19
CA ILE A 356 20.91 -2.10 -9.88
C ILE A 356 22.32 -1.57 -9.74
N ILE A 357 22.47 -0.26 -9.57
CA ILE A 357 23.76 0.39 -9.36
C ILE A 357 24.06 0.43 -7.87
N VAL A 358 25.16 -0.22 -7.47
CA VAL A 358 25.68 -0.22 -6.10
C VAL A 358 27.03 0.48 -6.05
N ALA A 359 27.23 1.32 -5.04
CA ALA A 359 28.46 2.07 -4.85
C ALA A 359 28.54 2.59 -3.42
N ALA A 360 29.75 2.89 -2.94
CA ALA A 360 29.90 3.69 -1.74
C ALA A 360 29.25 5.09 -1.92
N PRO A 361 28.85 5.77 -0.83
CA PRO A 361 28.38 7.13 -0.93
C PRO A 361 29.43 8.01 -1.60
N ARG A 362 28.99 8.95 -2.45
CA ARG A 362 29.87 9.93 -3.09
C ARG A 362 30.88 9.37 -4.11
N SER A 363 30.68 8.13 -4.60
CA SER A 363 31.51 7.54 -5.66
C SER A 363 31.13 7.96 -7.09
N GLY A 364 30.12 8.80 -7.28
CA GLY A 364 29.65 9.23 -8.62
C GLY A 364 28.48 8.41 -9.20
N SER A 365 27.83 7.55 -8.40
CA SER A 365 26.74 6.68 -8.84
C SER A 365 25.51 7.41 -9.36
N THR A 366 25.26 8.66 -8.93
CA THR A 366 24.19 9.49 -9.51
C THR A 366 24.49 9.89 -10.95
N ALA A 367 25.73 10.26 -11.26
CA ALA A 367 26.12 10.60 -12.64
C ALA A 367 26.01 9.37 -13.55
N LEU A 368 26.45 8.20 -13.06
CA LEU A 368 26.30 6.93 -13.78
C LEU A 368 24.82 6.58 -14.04
N PHE A 369 23.98 6.70 -13.00
CA PHE A 369 22.54 6.50 -13.11
C PHE A 369 21.89 7.45 -14.11
N GLU A 370 22.20 8.75 -14.04
CA GLU A 370 21.62 9.76 -14.95
C GLU A 370 22.07 9.56 -16.40
N THR A 371 23.28 9.03 -16.62
CA THR A 371 23.75 8.66 -17.96
C THR A 371 22.99 7.45 -18.50
N LEU A 372 22.79 6.40 -17.69
CA LEU A 372 22.02 5.22 -18.13
C LEU A 372 20.53 5.52 -18.29
N ALA A 373 19.95 6.40 -17.47
CA ALA A 373 18.52 6.67 -17.46
C ALA A 373 17.99 7.35 -18.73
N VAL A 374 18.85 7.83 -19.64
CA VAL A 374 18.42 8.47 -20.89
C VAL A 374 17.92 7.45 -21.93
N THR A 375 18.32 6.18 -21.82
CA THR A 375 17.86 5.14 -22.76
C THR A 375 16.38 4.82 -22.54
N PRO A 376 15.56 4.70 -23.61
CA PRO A 376 14.19 4.23 -23.50
C PRO A 376 14.09 2.74 -23.10
N GLN A 377 15.20 1.99 -23.12
CA GLN A 377 15.23 0.56 -22.77
C GLN A 377 15.08 0.32 -21.27
N LEU A 378 15.32 1.35 -20.43
CA LEU A 378 15.29 1.26 -18.98
C LEU A 378 14.16 2.13 -18.41
N HIS A 379 13.60 1.68 -17.29
CA HIS A 379 12.60 2.42 -16.53
C HIS A 379 13.08 2.66 -15.11
N THR A 380 12.81 3.84 -14.58
CA THR A 380 13.23 4.21 -13.23
C THR A 380 12.18 5.06 -12.53
N VAL A 381 12.33 5.27 -11.23
CA VAL A 381 11.45 6.14 -10.43
C VAL A 381 11.89 7.61 -10.45
N GLY A 382 12.85 7.97 -11.33
CA GLY A 382 13.33 9.33 -11.54
C GLY A 382 14.41 9.81 -10.56
N GLY A 383 14.87 8.95 -9.65
CA GLY A 383 15.88 9.28 -8.64
C GLY A 383 16.06 8.18 -7.59
N GLU A 384 16.55 8.56 -6.41
CA GLU A 384 16.82 7.62 -5.32
C GLU A 384 15.51 7.15 -4.64
N ALA A 385 15.30 5.84 -4.59
CA ALA A 385 14.13 5.19 -4.04
C ALA A 385 14.29 4.87 -2.54
N HIS A 386 14.72 5.83 -1.70
CA HIS A 386 14.90 5.59 -0.25
C HIS A 386 13.65 4.99 0.40
N TRP A 387 12.47 5.45 -0.03
CA TRP A 387 11.17 4.97 0.42
C TRP A 387 10.89 3.50 0.09
N LEU A 388 11.62 2.88 -0.85
CA LEU A 388 11.36 1.50 -1.27
C LEU A 388 11.59 0.53 -0.11
N VAL A 389 12.75 0.61 0.54
CA VAL A 389 13.08 -0.21 1.72
C VAL A 389 12.68 0.50 3.01
N GLU A 390 12.98 1.79 3.14
CA GLU A 390 12.65 2.54 4.36
C GLU A 390 11.14 2.73 4.53
N GLY A 391 10.31 2.49 3.52
CA GLY A 391 8.84 2.49 3.65
C GLY A 391 8.32 1.38 4.59
N PHE A 392 9.13 0.37 4.89
CA PHE A 392 8.79 -0.71 5.80
C PHE A 392 9.45 -0.46 7.15
N LYS A 393 8.66 -0.18 8.19
CA LYS A 393 9.18 0.11 9.54
C LYS A 393 10.08 -1.00 10.08
N ALA A 394 9.79 -2.26 9.73
CA ALA A 394 10.57 -3.43 10.14
C ALA A 394 11.96 -3.53 9.49
N LEU A 395 12.23 -2.76 8.42
CA LEU A 395 13.51 -2.78 7.68
C LEU A 395 14.40 -1.55 7.97
N ARG A 396 14.00 -0.70 8.92
CA ARG A 396 14.72 0.53 9.29
C ARG A 396 15.73 0.25 10.41
N PRO A 397 16.86 0.97 10.46
CA PRO A 397 17.71 0.99 11.65
C PRO A 397 16.90 1.32 12.92
N GLY A 398 17.05 0.51 13.96
CA GLY A 398 16.29 0.58 15.21
C GLY A 398 15.08 -0.36 15.29
N ALA A 399 14.72 -1.06 14.21
CA ALA A 399 13.77 -2.16 14.27
C ALA A 399 14.39 -3.40 14.96
N PRO A 400 13.58 -4.31 15.53
CA PRO A 400 14.11 -5.54 16.14
C PRO A 400 15.00 -6.31 15.15
N GLY A 401 16.28 -6.49 15.49
CA GLY A 401 17.26 -7.19 14.65
C GLY A 401 17.93 -6.34 13.55
N ILE A 402 17.61 -5.04 13.43
CA ILE A 402 18.19 -4.14 12.41
C ILE A 402 18.92 -2.98 13.08
N ASP A 403 20.25 -3.05 13.09
CA ASP A 403 21.10 -2.03 13.72
C ASP A 403 21.65 -0.98 12.75
N SER A 404 21.63 -1.25 11.45
CA SER A 404 22.23 -0.41 10.40
C SER A 404 21.40 -0.44 9.12
N ASN A 405 21.87 0.17 8.02
CA ASN A 405 21.18 0.03 6.74
C ASN A 405 21.31 -1.36 6.11
N ARG A 406 22.08 -2.28 6.71
CA ARG A 406 22.18 -3.68 6.28
C ARG A 406 20.83 -4.37 6.40
N VAL A 407 20.37 -4.91 5.28
CA VAL A 407 19.21 -5.79 5.18
C VAL A 407 19.58 -6.92 4.21
N THR A 408 19.35 -8.16 4.61
CA THR A 408 19.74 -9.38 3.87
C THR A 408 18.51 -10.14 3.37
N ALA A 409 18.71 -11.26 2.66
CA ALA A 409 17.63 -12.15 2.22
C ALA A 409 16.76 -12.68 3.38
N GLU A 410 17.30 -12.78 4.61
CA GLU A 410 16.53 -13.23 5.80
C GLU A 410 15.40 -12.27 6.18
N HIS A 411 15.50 -11.02 5.75
CA HIS A 411 14.50 -9.98 6.01
C HIS A 411 13.48 -9.87 4.87
N TYR A 412 13.65 -10.65 3.80
CA TYR A 412 12.73 -10.71 2.69
C TYR A 412 11.54 -11.62 3.00
N SER A 413 10.36 -11.21 2.56
CA SER A 413 9.18 -12.07 2.48
C SER A 413 8.44 -11.79 1.18
N ASP A 414 7.69 -12.76 0.66
CA ASP A 414 6.93 -12.57 -0.58
C ASP A 414 5.94 -11.40 -0.49
N GLN A 415 5.40 -11.14 0.69
CA GLN A 415 4.53 -9.98 0.94
C GLN A 415 5.29 -8.66 0.81
N ILE A 416 6.50 -8.56 1.38
CA ILE A 416 7.36 -7.37 1.23
C ILE A 416 7.75 -7.22 -0.24
N GLY A 417 8.12 -8.32 -0.90
CA GLY A 417 8.53 -8.32 -2.29
C GLY A 417 7.43 -7.85 -3.24
N LEU A 418 6.22 -8.39 -3.10
CA LEU A 418 5.05 -8.00 -3.87
C LEU A 418 4.71 -6.51 -3.65
N ALA A 419 4.72 -6.06 -2.39
CA ALA A 419 4.45 -4.65 -2.08
C ALA A 419 5.51 -3.70 -2.65
N MET A 420 6.80 -4.08 -2.65
CA MET A 420 7.87 -3.30 -3.27
C MET A 420 7.71 -3.22 -4.80
N LYS A 421 7.44 -4.37 -5.45
CA LYS A 421 7.22 -4.45 -6.89
C LYS A 421 5.98 -3.64 -7.34
N ALA A 422 4.92 -3.63 -6.53
CA ALA A 422 3.74 -2.80 -6.80
C ALA A 422 4.04 -1.29 -6.69
N ARG A 423 4.70 -0.86 -5.60
CA ARG A 423 5.06 0.56 -5.40
C ARG A 423 6.04 1.08 -6.45
N LEU A 424 6.94 0.22 -6.94
CA LEU A 424 7.82 0.54 -8.07
C LEU A 424 6.98 0.78 -9.31
N ALA A 425 6.10 -0.15 -9.68
CA ALA A 425 5.28 -0.08 -10.90
C ALA A 425 4.48 1.23 -11.02
N GLU A 426 3.94 1.74 -9.91
CA GLU A 426 3.21 3.02 -9.86
C GLU A 426 4.06 4.26 -10.20
N LYS A 427 5.39 4.16 -10.08
CA LYS A 427 6.32 5.29 -10.18
C LYS A 427 7.30 5.15 -11.34
N LEU A 428 7.26 4.04 -12.08
CA LEU A 428 8.16 3.80 -13.21
C LEU A 428 7.89 4.79 -14.34
N ARG A 429 8.99 5.34 -14.85
CA ARG A 429 9.05 6.23 -16.00
C ARG A 429 10.18 5.81 -16.92
N ASP A 430 10.00 6.00 -18.22
CA ASP A 430 11.08 5.81 -19.19
C ASP A 430 12.04 7.01 -19.25
N GLY A 431 13.07 6.94 -20.09
CA GLY A 431 14.04 8.03 -20.28
C GLY A 431 13.47 9.35 -20.82
N ALA A 432 12.22 9.36 -21.29
CA ALA A 432 11.49 10.56 -21.69
C ALA A 432 10.48 11.02 -20.61
N GLU A 433 10.63 10.53 -19.38
CA GLU A 433 9.77 10.76 -18.22
C GLU A 433 8.31 10.30 -18.36
N ARG A 434 8.00 9.52 -19.40
CA ARG A 434 6.65 9.01 -19.65
C ARG A 434 6.35 7.87 -18.67
N PRO A 435 5.16 7.85 -18.05
CA PRO A 435 4.77 6.74 -17.18
C PRO A 435 4.81 5.40 -17.90
N PHE A 436 5.26 4.37 -17.21
CA PHE A 436 5.21 3.00 -17.70
C PHE A 436 3.74 2.58 -17.96
N ALA A 437 3.45 2.21 -19.20
CA ALA A 437 2.07 1.97 -19.68
C ALA A 437 1.81 0.52 -20.14
N ASN A 438 2.85 -0.33 -20.18
CA ASN A 438 2.74 -1.75 -20.54
C ASN A 438 2.67 -2.58 -19.24
N GLN A 439 1.98 -3.72 -19.20
CA GLN A 439 1.79 -4.50 -17.96
C GLN A 439 2.53 -5.85 -17.95
N ASP A 440 3.23 -6.19 -19.04
CA ASP A 440 3.83 -7.52 -19.18
C ASP A 440 5.23 -7.62 -18.56
N SER A 441 6.17 -6.75 -18.95
CA SER A 441 7.55 -6.79 -18.47
C SER A 441 8.23 -5.41 -18.48
N VAL A 442 9.15 -5.19 -17.54
CA VAL A 442 9.91 -3.95 -17.37
C VAL A 442 11.36 -4.20 -16.98
N ARG A 443 12.25 -3.37 -17.53
CA ARG A 443 13.67 -3.35 -17.17
C ARG A 443 13.94 -2.20 -16.21
N LEU A 444 13.94 -2.49 -14.91
CA LEU A 444 14.16 -1.48 -13.87
C LEU A 444 15.62 -1.03 -13.83
N LEU A 445 15.85 0.28 -13.78
CA LEU A 445 17.11 0.90 -13.38
C LEU A 445 16.94 1.53 -11.99
N GLU A 446 17.67 1.01 -11.00
CA GLU A 446 17.59 1.49 -9.62
C GLU A 446 18.98 1.88 -9.10
N LYS A 447 19.04 3.03 -8.40
CA LYS A 447 20.20 3.44 -7.65
C LYS A 447 19.75 4.19 -6.39
N THR A 448 20.01 3.58 -5.24
CA THR A 448 19.94 4.25 -3.93
C THR A 448 21.19 3.89 -3.13
N PRO A 449 21.92 4.86 -2.54
CA PRO A 449 23.20 4.59 -1.87
C PRO A 449 23.15 3.48 -0.82
N LYS A 450 22.03 3.38 -0.07
CA LYS A 450 21.83 2.34 0.96
C LYS A 450 21.75 0.92 0.40
N ASN A 451 21.43 0.75 -0.89
CA ASN A 451 21.30 -0.56 -1.53
C ASN A 451 22.65 -1.26 -1.70
N ALA A 452 23.76 -0.51 -1.59
CA ALA A 452 25.10 -1.06 -1.44
C ALA A 452 25.24 -2.05 -0.26
N LEU A 453 24.39 -1.93 0.77
CA LEU A 453 24.37 -2.82 1.93
C LEU A 453 23.20 -3.83 1.88
N ARG A 454 22.55 -4.01 0.72
CA ARG A 454 21.29 -4.75 0.60
C ARG A 454 21.25 -5.71 -0.60
N ILE A 455 22.39 -6.02 -1.20
CA ILE A 455 22.48 -6.87 -2.40
C ILE A 455 21.76 -8.22 -2.21
N PRO A 456 21.91 -8.97 -1.09
CA PRO A 456 21.21 -10.23 -0.91
C PRO A 456 19.69 -10.06 -0.83
N PHE A 457 19.22 -8.95 -0.25
CA PHE A 457 17.79 -8.62 -0.20
C PHE A 457 17.25 -8.31 -1.60
N PHE A 458 17.97 -7.52 -2.40
CA PHE A 458 17.56 -7.24 -3.79
C PHE A 458 17.68 -8.46 -4.71
N ASN A 459 18.61 -9.37 -4.45
CA ASN A 459 18.68 -10.66 -5.14
C ASN A 459 17.50 -11.57 -4.77
N ALA A 460 17.01 -11.54 -3.53
CA ALA A 460 15.77 -12.23 -3.17
C ALA A 460 14.53 -11.58 -3.83
N LEU A 461 14.50 -10.24 -3.92
CA LEU A 461 13.43 -9.49 -4.57
C LEU A 461 13.39 -9.70 -6.09
N PHE A 462 14.56 -9.72 -6.72
CA PHE A 462 14.77 -9.88 -8.16
C PHE A 462 15.86 -10.94 -8.41
N PRO A 463 15.47 -12.23 -8.48
CA PRO A 463 16.40 -13.35 -8.61
C PRO A 463 17.32 -13.29 -9.83
N ASP A 464 17.01 -12.45 -10.81
CA ASP A 464 17.71 -12.25 -12.08
C ASP A 464 18.36 -10.84 -12.24
N ALA A 465 18.31 -9.98 -11.21
CA ALA A 465 18.93 -8.64 -11.21
C ALA A 465 20.44 -8.61 -11.52
N ARG A 466 20.84 -7.70 -12.41
CA ARG A 466 22.22 -7.44 -12.81
C ARG A 466 22.76 -6.26 -12.00
N PHE A 467 23.88 -6.46 -11.30
CA PHE A 467 24.47 -5.42 -10.44
C PHE A 467 25.63 -4.72 -11.14
N VAL A 468 25.54 -3.39 -11.27
CA VAL A 468 26.65 -2.54 -11.72
C VAL A 468 27.32 -1.97 -10.48
N PHE A 469 28.54 -2.40 -10.20
CA PHE A 469 29.33 -1.96 -9.06
C PHE A 469 30.28 -0.84 -9.47
N LEU A 470 29.96 0.39 -9.05
CA LEU A 470 30.84 1.54 -9.23
C LEU A 470 31.68 1.76 -7.97
N TRP A 471 33.00 1.88 -8.14
CA TRP A 471 33.90 2.28 -7.07
C TRP A 471 34.81 3.44 -7.50
N ARG A 472 35.39 4.12 -6.50
CA ARG A 472 36.26 5.28 -6.67
C ARG A 472 37.43 5.18 -5.71
N GLU A 473 38.61 5.62 -6.17
CA GLU A 473 39.84 5.61 -5.38
C GLU A 473 39.62 6.29 -4.00
N PRO A 474 40.22 5.73 -2.93
CA PRO A 474 39.89 6.08 -1.55
C PRO A 474 40.17 7.56 -1.24
N GLU A 475 41.26 8.13 -1.77
CA GLU A 475 41.65 9.53 -1.56
C GLU A 475 40.50 10.47 -1.94
N GLU A 476 39.98 10.28 -3.15
CA GLU A 476 38.93 11.14 -3.70
C GLU A 476 37.57 10.88 -3.04
N ASN A 477 37.24 9.60 -2.83
CA ASN A 477 35.94 9.24 -2.30
C ASN A 477 35.81 9.62 -0.82
N VAL A 478 36.82 9.35 0.01
CA VAL A 478 36.84 9.72 1.43
C VAL A 478 36.79 11.23 1.58
N SER A 479 37.58 11.98 0.80
CA SER A 479 37.47 13.44 0.78
C SER A 479 36.05 13.92 0.46
N SER A 480 35.38 13.29 -0.51
CA SER A 480 34.02 13.68 -0.86
C SER A 480 32.99 13.32 0.21
N ILE A 481 33.22 12.26 1.01
CA ILE A 481 32.40 11.90 2.16
C ILE A 481 32.59 12.94 3.27
N ILE A 482 33.84 13.30 3.59
CA ILE A 482 34.16 14.35 4.57
C ILE A 482 33.45 15.67 4.21
N ASP A 483 33.53 16.10 2.94
CA ASP A 483 32.85 17.31 2.46
C ASP A 483 31.33 17.23 2.63
N ALA A 484 30.73 16.06 2.36
CA ALA A 484 29.29 15.86 2.51
C ALA A 484 28.87 16.00 3.98
N TRP A 485 29.62 15.40 4.91
CA TRP A 485 29.39 15.58 6.35
C TRP A 485 29.53 17.04 6.78
N ARG A 486 30.62 17.71 6.39
CA ARG A 486 30.89 19.11 6.73
C ARG A 486 29.85 20.08 6.21
N SER A 487 29.25 19.79 5.06
CA SER A 487 28.23 20.67 4.47
C SER A 487 26.91 20.70 5.25
N GLY A 488 26.61 19.69 6.07
CA GLY A 488 25.31 19.54 6.74
C GLY A 488 24.14 19.20 5.81
N GLY A 489 24.32 19.24 4.49
CA GLY A 489 23.25 18.98 3.51
C GLY A 489 22.94 17.50 3.25
N TRP A 490 23.65 16.58 3.90
CA TRP A 490 23.56 15.12 3.66
C TRP A 490 23.15 14.32 4.90
N VAL A 491 22.54 14.98 5.88
CA VAL A 491 22.06 14.35 7.12
C VAL A 491 20.97 13.32 6.78
N THR A 492 21.24 12.06 7.12
CA THR A 492 20.30 10.94 6.93
C THR A 492 19.58 10.60 8.23
N TYR A 493 20.28 10.71 9.37
CA TYR A 493 19.68 10.53 10.70
C TYR A 493 19.93 11.79 11.53
N PRO A 494 18.94 12.70 11.62
CA PRO A 494 19.06 13.89 12.46
C PRO A 494 19.27 13.55 13.94
N GLN A 495 18.69 12.44 14.38
CA GLN A 495 18.86 11.85 15.70
C GLN A 495 19.10 10.35 15.53
N LEU A 496 20.29 9.89 15.90
CA LEU A 496 20.68 8.48 15.88
C LEU A 496 20.96 8.04 17.33
N PRO A 497 20.14 7.15 17.93
CA PRO A 497 20.31 6.75 19.33
C PRO A 497 21.72 6.24 19.62
N GLY A 498 22.42 6.84 20.59
CA GLY A 498 23.79 6.46 20.95
C GLY A 498 24.89 7.23 20.19
N TRP A 499 24.53 8.08 19.23
CA TRP A 499 25.43 8.98 18.51
C TRP A 499 25.22 10.44 18.91
N GLU A 500 26.30 11.22 19.00
CA GLU A 500 26.22 12.66 19.31
C GLU A 500 26.12 13.48 18.02
N GLY A 501 24.99 14.18 17.84
CA GLY A 501 24.72 14.99 16.66
C GLY A 501 24.11 14.21 15.48
N PRO A 502 24.04 14.83 14.29
CA PRO A 502 23.45 14.19 13.12
C PRO A 502 24.42 13.21 12.45
N TRP A 503 23.89 12.12 11.90
CA TRP A 503 24.62 11.20 11.03
C TRP A 503 24.34 11.50 9.56
N SER A 504 25.39 11.59 8.73
CA SER A 504 25.27 11.81 7.28
C SER A 504 25.49 10.54 6.47
N LEU A 505 24.80 10.45 5.33
CA LEU A 505 24.87 9.35 4.36
C LEU A 505 24.41 8.00 4.96
N LEU A 506 24.72 6.89 4.26
CA LEU A 506 24.32 5.55 4.72
C LEU A 506 24.96 5.19 6.06
N LEU A 507 24.28 4.35 6.83
CA LEU A 507 24.70 3.85 8.13
C LEU A 507 25.25 2.42 7.96
N PRO A 508 26.58 2.21 7.96
CA PRO A 508 27.19 0.90 7.79
C PRO A 508 27.03 0.04 9.06
N GLN A 509 27.23 -1.28 8.92
CA GLN A 509 27.33 -2.17 10.08
C GLN A 509 28.49 -1.74 10.98
N GLY A 510 28.38 -1.94 12.30
CA GLY A 510 29.43 -1.62 13.26
C GLY A 510 29.65 -0.12 13.52
N TRP A 511 28.75 0.75 13.03
CA TRP A 511 28.87 2.21 13.18
C TRP A 511 29.00 2.67 14.64
N GLN A 512 28.46 1.93 15.61
CA GLN A 512 28.54 2.25 17.03
C GLN A 512 29.99 2.34 17.52
N GLY A 513 30.90 1.54 16.94
CA GLY A 513 32.33 1.55 17.25
C GLY A 513 33.06 2.82 16.81
N LEU A 514 32.40 3.70 16.04
CA LEU A 514 32.94 4.97 15.59
C LEU A 514 32.66 6.11 16.57
N LYS A 515 31.96 5.85 17.68
CA LYS A 515 31.65 6.88 18.67
C LYS A 515 32.93 7.54 19.19
N GLY A 516 32.99 8.86 19.09
CA GLY A 516 34.15 9.66 19.51
C GLY A 516 35.33 9.65 18.54
N LYS A 517 35.22 8.97 17.39
CA LYS A 517 36.25 8.99 16.33
C LYS A 517 36.18 10.29 15.53
N PRO A 518 37.33 10.80 15.05
CA PRO A 518 37.36 11.98 14.19
C PRO A 518 36.68 11.69 12.84
N LEU A 519 36.08 12.72 12.24
CA LEU A 519 35.32 12.59 10.99
C LEU A 519 36.06 11.87 9.84
N PRO A 520 37.38 12.07 9.62
CA PRO A 520 38.11 11.32 8.60
C PRO A 520 38.08 9.80 8.82
N GLU A 521 38.16 9.32 10.07
CA GLU A 521 38.03 7.90 10.40
C GLU A 521 36.61 7.39 10.12
N VAL A 522 35.58 8.18 10.43
CA VAL A 522 34.17 7.85 10.10
C VAL A 522 33.97 7.73 8.58
N ALA A 523 34.53 8.68 7.82
CA ALA A 523 34.43 8.70 6.36
C ALA A 523 35.19 7.54 5.72
N ALA A 524 36.40 7.25 6.20
CA ALA A 524 37.20 6.09 5.78
C ALA A 524 36.46 4.78 6.09
N TYR A 525 35.83 4.67 7.26
CA TYR A 525 35.01 3.50 7.61
C TYR A 525 33.79 3.34 6.70
N GLN A 526 33.06 4.43 6.40
CA GLN A 526 31.94 4.37 5.46
C GLN A 526 32.39 3.89 4.07
N TRP A 527 33.54 4.35 3.57
CA TRP A 527 34.10 3.88 2.30
C TRP A 527 34.51 2.40 2.37
N ALA A 528 35.31 2.03 3.37
CA ALA A 528 35.87 0.70 3.55
C ALA A 528 34.76 -0.36 3.70
N THR A 529 33.88 -0.18 4.69
CA THR A 529 32.84 -1.13 5.04
C THR A 529 31.82 -1.29 3.91
N THR A 530 31.48 -0.21 3.20
CA THR A 530 30.54 -0.31 2.07
C THR A 530 31.13 -1.09 0.91
N ASN A 531 32.36 -0.77 0.48
CA ASN A 531 32.99 -1.47 -0.65
C ASN A 531 33.28 -2.93 -0.32
N GLN A 532 33.77 -3.22 0.89
CA GLN A 532 33.97 -4.58 1.38
C GLN A 532 32.65 -5.36 1.33
N THR A 533 31.57 -4.76 1.84
CA THR A 533 30.23 -5.37 1.84
C THR A 533 29.74 -5.68 0.43
N ILE A 534 29.89 -4.74 -0.51
CA ILE A 534 29.50 -4.95 -1.91
C ILE A 534 30.29 -6.13 -2.51
N MET A 535 31.62 -6.15 -2.35
CA MET A 535 32.46 -7.23 -2.88
C MET A 535 32.08 -8.59 -2.28
N ASP A 536 31.82 -8.66 -0.98
CA ASP A 536 31.44 -9.89 -0.30
C ASP A 536 30.08 -10.42 -0.80
N ASP A 537 29.08 -9.54 -0.89
CA ASP A 537 27.75 -9.92 -1.36
C ASP A 537 27.76 -10.29 -2.86
N LEU A 538 28.51 -9.58 -3.71
CA LEU A 538 28.62 -9.88 -5.14
C LEU A 538 29.52 -11.10 -5.44
N SER A 539 30.45 -11.46 -4.55
CA SER A 539 31.25 -12.68 -4.66
C SER A 539 30.39 -13.94 -4.46
N ALA A 540 29.28 -13.82 -3.73
CA ALA A 540 28.33 -14.90 -3.51
C ALA A 540 27.36 -15.12 -4.68
N LEU A 541 27.34 -14.21 -5.67
CA LEU A 541 26.52 -14.33 -6.87
C LEU A 541 27.35 -14.87 -8.06
N PRO A 542 26.69 -15.48 -9.07
CA PRO A 542 27.35 -15.84 -10.32
C PRO A 542 28.09 -14.65 -10.95
N ALA A 543 29.26 -14.90 -11.53
CA ALA A 543 30.13 -13.83 -12.06
C ALA A 543 29.46 -13.00 -13.17
N ASP A 544 28.54 -13.60 -13.94
CA ASP A 544 27.78 -12.89 -14.97
C ASP A 544 26.73 -11.93 -14.39
N ARG A 545 26.50 -11.93 -13.07
CA ARG A 545 25.53 -11.04 -12.40
C ARG A 545 26.14 -9.74 -11.90
N ARG A 546 27.43 -9.51 -12.12
CA ARG A 546 28.12 -8.26 -11.75
C ARG A 546 28.94 -7.66 -12.90
N HIS A 547 28.99 -6.34 -12.94
CA HIS A 547 29.88 -5.57 -13.80
C HIS A 547 30.54 -4.46 -12.98
N VAL A 548 31.86 -4.42 -12.95
CA VAL A 548 32.64 -3.51 -12.11
C VAL A 548 33.11 -2.32 -12.94
N VAL A 549 32.92 -1.12 -12.42
CA VAL A 549 33.28 0.14 -13.06
C VAL A 549 34.15 0.94 -12.10
N LEU A 550 35.32 1.36 -12.57
CA LEU A 550 36.13 2.39 -11.90
C LEU A 550 35.63 3.77 -12.33
N TYR A 551 35.35 4.64 -11.35
CA TYR A 551 34.88 6.00 -11.62
C TYR A 551 35.81 6.80 -12.54
N ALA A 552 37.13 6.59 -12.44
CA ALA A 552 38.10 7.25 -13.30
C ALA A 552 37.89 6.89 -14.79
N ASP A 553 37.62 5.61 -15.07
CA ASP A 553 37.34 5.14 -16.44
C ASP A 553 36.03 5.73 -16.97
N PHE A 554 34.99 5.81 -16.11
CA PHE A 554 33.71 6.42 -16.48
C PHE A 554 33.84 7.90 -16.82
N VAL A 555 34.69 8.64 -16.11
CA VAL A 555 34.94 10.06 -16.42
C VAL A 555 35.82 10.22 -17.66
N ALA A 556 36.81 9.34 -17.85
CA ALA A 556 37.75 9.41 -18.96
C ALA A 556 37.12 9.03 -20.30
N ASP A 557 36.35 7.94 -20.34
CA ASP A 557 35.65 7.46 -21.54
C ASP A 557 34.24 6.94 -21.16
N PRO A 558 33.28 7.85 -20.96
CA PRO A 558 31.91 7.47 -20.58
C PRO A 558 31.24 6.60 -21.64
N ALA A 559 31.59 6.76 -22.92
CA ALA A 559 31.02 5.97 -24.01
C ALA A 559 31.50 4.51 -23.95
N ALA A 560 32.79 4.27 -23.72
CA ALA A 560 33.32 2.92 -23.55
C ALA A 560 32.71 2.22 -22.32
N VAL A 561 32.60 2.93 -21.18
CA VAL A 561 31.96 2.37 -19.99
C VAL A 561 30.48 2.07 -20.22
N MET A 562 29.73 2.94 -20.89
CA MET A 562 28.33 2.68 -21.21
C MET A 562 28.18 1.48 -22.15
N ARG A 563 29.06 1.32 -23.15
CA ARG A 563 29.06 0.11 -24.00
C ARG A 563 29.29 -1.16 -23.19
N GLY A 564 30.26 -1.15 -22.26
CA GLY A 564 30.49 -2.29 -21.37
C GLY A 564 29.29 -2.65 -20.49
N ILE A 565 28.60 -1.65 -19.94
CA ILE A 565 27.37 -1.86 -19.17
C ILE A 565 26.23 -2.36 -20.07
N CYS A 566 26.08 -1.80 -21.27
CA CYS A 566 25.09 -2.25 -22.25
C CYS A 566 25.30 -3.72 -22.62
N ASP A 567 26.54 -4.12 -22.96
CA ASP A 567 26.88 -5.50 -23.28
C ASP A 567 26.56 -6.45 -22.11
N PHE A 568 26.98 -6.07 -20.89
CA PHE A 568 26.70 -6.84 -19.68
C PHE A 568 25.20 -6.97 -19.38
N ALA A 569 24.47 -5.87 -19.53
CA ALA A 569 23.04 -5.83 -19.29
C ALA A 569 22.26 -6.37 -20.50
N GLY A 570 22.85 -6.68 -21.65
CA GLY A 570 22.08 -7.00 -22.86
C GLY A 570 21.12 -5.86 -23.24
N LEU A 571 21.65 -4.64 -23.29
CA LEU A 571 21.00 -3.44 -23.81
C LEU A 571 21.73 -3.01 -25.09
N GLU A 572 21.04 -2.31 -25.97
CA GLU A 572 21.68 -1.65 -27.10
C GLU A 572 22.37 -0.34 -26.63
N PHE A 573 23.56 -0.05 -27.15
CA PHE A 573 24.14 1.28 -27.03
C PHE A 573 23.50 2.20 -28.07
N ASP A 574 22.35 2.76 -27.70
CA ASP A 574 21.49 3.54 -28.60
C ASP A 574 21.96 4.99 -28.83
N ALA A 575 21.22 5.71 -29.70
CA ALA A 575 21.52 7.08 -30.05
C ALA A 575 21.45 8.05 -28.84
N ALA A 576 20.57 7.80 -27.87
CA ALA A 576 20.44 8.66 -26.69
C ALA A 576 21.66 8.52 -25.77
N LEU A 577 22.16 7.30 -25.59
CA LEU A 577 23.41 7.04 -24.87
C LEU A 577 24.62 7.59 -25.62
N ALA A 578 24.67 7.44 -26.94
CA ALA A 578 25.74 8.00 -27.77
C ALA A 578 25.79 9.53 -27.69
N GLU A 579 24.63 10.20 -27.73
CA GLU A 579 24.53 11.65 -27.55
C GLU A 579 24.95 12.08 -26.14
N ARG A 580 24.43 11.39 -25.11
CA ARG A 580 24.74 11.69 -23.70
C ARG A 580 26.23 11.54 -23.36
N THR A 581 26.93 10.63 -24.03
CA THR A 581 28.34 10.29 -23.78
C THR A 581 29.30 10.87 -24.82
N GLY A 582 28.81 11.47 -25.91
CA GLY A 582 29.63 12.01 -27.00
C GLY A 582 30.37 13.31 -26.69
N GLY A 583 30.24 13.83 -25.47
CA GLY A 583 30.90 15.06 -25.00
C GLY A 583 31.15 15.04 -23.49
N LYS A 584 31.40 16.22 -22.91
CA LYS A 584 31.57 16.35 -21.45
C LYS A 584 30.25 15.98 -20.76
N LEU A 585 30.30 15.01 -19.84
CA LEU A 585 29.15 14.64 -19.04
C LEU A 585 28.56 15.87 -18.30
N PRO A 586 27.23 16.06 -18.32
CA PRO A 586 26.58 17.09 -17.51
C PRO A 586 26.86 16.90 -16.03
N GLU A 587 26.89 18.00 -15.27
CA GLU A 587 27.00 17.92 -13.82
C GLU A 587 25.76 17.22 -13.24
N SER A 588 26.00 16.27 -12.34
CA SER A 588 24.93 15.52 -11.70
C SER A 588 24.19 16.39 -10.68
N ARG A 589 22.88 16.15 -10.49
CA ARG A 589 22.01 16.86 -9.53
C ARG A 589 22.50 16.85 -8.07
N HIS A 590 23.45 15.98 -7.74
CA HIS A 590 24.03 15.79 -6.41
C HIS A 590 25.50 16.22 -6.29
N THR A 591 26.01 16.92 -7.30
CA THR A 591 27.36 17.49 -7.33
C THR A 591 27.44 18.64 -6.33
N LEU A 592 28.28 18.51 -5.31
CA LEU A 592 28.51 19.57 -4.32
C LEU A 592 29.46 20.65 -4.86
N THR A 593 30.46 20.22 -5.61
CA THR A 593 31.47 21.05 -6.29
C THR A 593 31.98 20.24 -7.48
N PRO A 594 32.36 20.87 -8.60
CA PRO A 594 32.78 20.15 -9.80
C PRO A 594 33.90 19.13 -9.54
N PRO A 595 33.96 18.00 -10.27
CA PRO A 595 35.07 17.05 -10.18
C PRO A 595 36.38 17.69 -10.67
N ALA A 596 37.46 17.51 -9.92
CA ALA A 596 38.82 17.86 -10.35
C ALA A 596 39.82 16.86 -9.73
N PRO A 597 40.88 16.43 -10.44
CA PRO A 597 41.82 15.39 -9.98
C PRO A 597 42.44 15.72 -8.61
N ASP A 598 42.78 16.99 -8.38
CA ASP A 598 43.46 17.44 -7.17
C ASP A 598 42.51 17.93 -6.07
N LYS A 599 41.19 17.78 -6.26
CA LYS A 599 40.19 18.30 -5.33
C LYS A 599 40.31 17.74 -3.92
N TRP A 600 40.76 16.49 -3.80
CA TRP A 600 40.91 15.83 -2.51
C TRP A 600 42.06 16.42 -1.68
N LYS A 601 43.03 17.09 -2.33
CA LYS A 601 44.22 17.65 -1.66
C LYS A 601 43.89 18.66 -0.56
N LYS A 602 42.71 19.30 -0.60
CA LYS A 602 42.24 20.19 0.48
C LYS A 602 42.04 19.46 1.82
N ASN A 603 41.82 18.14 1.79
CA ASN A 603 41.66 17.27 2.95
C ASN A 603 42.86 16.29 3.08
N ALA A 604 43.97 16.49 2.34
CA ALA A 604 45.08 15.53 2.27
C ALA A 604 45.66 15.19 3.65
N ALA A 605 45.95 16.20 4.48
CA ALA A 605 46.51 16.02 5.81
C ALA A 605 45.65 15.14 6.74
N GLU A 606 44.33 15.07 6.48
CA GLU A 606 43.39 14.26 7.25
C GLU A 606 43.23 12.83 6.69
N ILE A 607 43.53 12.63 5.40
CA ILE A 607 43.28 11.38 4.67
C ILE A 607 44.55 10.54 4.54
N GLU A 608 45.70 11.16 4.26
CA GLU A 608 46.99 10.49 4.06
C GLU A 608 47.34 9.51 5.20
N PRO A 609 47.12 9.83 6.50
CA PRO A 609 47.39 8.89 7.58
C PRO A 609 46.52 7.61 7.54
N LEU A 610 45.38 7.65 6.86
CA LEU A 610 44.41 6.55 6.78
C LEU A 610 44.65 5.62 5.58
N LEU A 611 45.36 6.10 4.54
CA LEU A 611 45.51 5.39 3.26
C LEU A 611 46.17 4.01 3.41
N ALA A 612 47.15 3.87 4.30
CA ALA A 612 47.80 2.60 4.57
C ALA A 612 46.80 1.53 5.05
N GLY A 613 45.82 1.92 5.87
CA GLY A 613 44.75 1.02 6.35
C GLY A 613 43.68 0.71 5.30
N LEU A 614 43.50 1.59 4.32
CA LEU A 614 42.54 1.41 3.21
C LEU A 614 43.11 0.58 2.05
N LYS A 615 44.45 0.52 1.93
CA LYS A 615 45.16 -0.18 0.85
C LYS A 615 44.70 -1.63 0.62
N PRO A 616 44.49 -2.48 1.65
CA PRO A 616 44.04 -3.86 1.40
C PRO A 616 42.68 -3.94 0.68
N ILE A 617 41.73 -3.06 1.04
CA ILE A 617 40.42 -3.00 0.40
C ILE A 617 40.55 -2.44 -1.02
N ARG A 618 41.38 -1.41 -1.20
CA ARG A 618 41.66 -0.81 -2.51
C ARG A 618 42.30 -1.80 -3.48
N ASP A 619 43.28 -2.58 -3.02
CA ASP A 619 43.93 -3.59 -3.85
C ASP A 619 42.96 -4.73 -4.21
N ARG A 620 42.07 -5.11 -3.28
CA ARG A 620 41.00 -6.07 -3.58
C ARG A 620 40.04 -5.52 -4.62
N LEU A 621 39.63 -4.25 -4.52
CA LEU A 621 38.77 -3.59 -5.52
C LEU A 621 39.41 -3.57 -6.92
N ALA A 622 40.71 -3.28 -6.99
CA ALA A 622 41.43 -3.26 -8.26
C ALA A 622 41.51 -4.65 -8.93
N GLY A 623 41.39 -5.73 -8.16
CA GLY A 623 41.39 -7.10 -8.66
C GLY A 623 40.02 -7.78 -8.72
N PHE A 624 38.92 -7.07 -8.38
CA PHE A 624 37.56 -7.59 -8.29
C PHE A 624 36.77 -7.34 -9.58
#